data_AF-A0A0Q9N3G7-F1
#
_entry.id   AF-A0A0Q9N3G7-F1
#
_cell.length_a   1.000
_cell.length_b   1.000
_cell.length_c   1.000
_cell.angle_alpha   90.00
_cell.angle_beta   90.00
_cell.angle_gamma   90.00
#
_symmetry.space_group_name_H-M   'P 1'
#
loop_
_entity.id
_entity.type
_entity.pdbx_description
1 polymer ?
#
loop_
_entity_poly.entity_id
_entity_poly.type
_entity_poly.pdbx_seq_one_letter_code
_entity_poly.pdbx_strand_id
1 'polypeptide(L)'
;MKNISFAILLVFLLMCGCSGNSALTERSKSMIYDFKEPFRFPFEVNEVRTEIAIDNPDVLQQFVFHYKNNQTTQEIRYILSKVIDQPEKVSEKGKQIVKLENGKQAFYEIDETSQSIWWEGKNGFLARFVYDINGNSEQLDDNKLEVSKLLDLANQVQ
;
A
#
# COMPACT_ATOMS: atom_id res chain seq x y z
N MET A 1 -39.77 54.84 -9.01
CA MET A 1 -39.52 53.39 -8.80
C MET A 1 -38.39 53.01 -9.73
N LYS A 2 -37.24 52.58 -9.16
CA LYS A 2 -35.95 52.48 -9.85
C LYS A 2 -35.95 51.32 -10.85
N ASN A 3 -35.67 51.63 -12.12
CA ASN A 3 -35.33 50.64 -13.14
C ASN A 3 -33.96 50.04 -12.78
N ILE A 4 -33.97 48.90 -12.10
CA ILE A 4 -32.76 48.11 -11.88
C ILE A 4 -32.33 47.60 -13.26
N SER A 5 -31.19 48.08 -13.73
CA SER A 5 -30.62 47.73 -15.02
C SER A 5 -30.38 46.21 -15.08
N PHE A 6 -31.06 45.54 -16.01
CA PHE A 6 -30.89 44.11 -16.31
C PHE A 6 -29.42 43.71 -16.56
N ALA A 7 -28.57 44.67 -16.94
CA ALA A 7 -27.14 44.47 -17.12
C ALA A 7 -26.40 44.09 -15.81
N ILE A 8 -26.89 44.53 -14.64
CA ILE A 8 -26.26 44.25 -13.35
C ILE A 8 -26.52 42.79 -12.92
N LEU A 9 -27.67 42.21 -13.29
CA LEU A 9 -28.02 40.83 -12.95
C LEU A 9 -27.15 39.80 -13.70
N LEU A 10 -26.74 40.13 -14.93
CA LEU A 10 -25.97 39.25 -15.80
C LEU A 10 -24.49 39.14 -15.40
N VAL A 11 -23.95 40.18 -14.74
CA VAL A 11 -22.57 40.20 -14.23
C VAL A 11 -22.42 39.32 -12.98
N PHE A 12 -23.45 39.20 -12.13
CA PHE A 12 -23.41 38.31 -10.98
C PHE A 12 -23.48 36.81 -11.35
N LEU A 13 -24.13 36.46 -12.46
CA LEU A 13 -24.21 35.08 -12.94
C LEU A 13 -22.88 34.56 -13.53
N LEU A 14 -22.00 35.46 -14.01
CA LEU A 14 -20.70 35.08 -14.56
C LEU A 14 -19.60 34.89 -13.50
N MET A 15 -19.84 35.31 -12.25
CA MET A 15 -18.87 35.20 -11.15
C MET A 15 -19.05 33.93 -10.28
N CYS A 16 -20.11 33.13 -10.51
CA CYS A 16 -20.37 31.90 -9.75
C CYS A 16 -19.74 30.62 -10.35
N GLY A 17 -18.85 30.76 -11.34
CA GLY A 17 -18.24 29.63 -12.06
C GLY A 17 -16.87 29.20 -11.55
N CYS A 18 -16.49 29.46 -10.29
CA CYS A 18 -15.32 28.82 -9.71
C CYS A 18 -15.71 27.46 -9.14
N SER A 19 -15.85 26.43 -9.98
CA SER A 19 -15.83 25.03 -9.55
C SER A 19 -14.40 24.66 -9.15
N GLY A 20 -13.95 25.24 -8.04
CA GLY A 20 -12.71 24.86 -7.39
C GLY A 20 -12.87 23.52 -6.69
N ASN A 21 -11.91 22.64 -6.95
CA ASN A 21 -11.51 21.47 -6.16
C ASN A 21 -12.15 20.08 -6.36
N SER A 22 -13.30 19.87 -6.99
CA SER A 22 -13.86 18.50 -7.06
C SER A 22 -12.98 17.50 -7.83
N ALA A 23 -12.29 17.95 -8.88
CA ALA A 23 -11.44 17.09 -9.70
C ALA A 23 -10.12 16.65 -9.02
N LEU A 24 -9.60 17.44 -8.06
CA LEU A 24 -8.38 17.10 -7.33
C LEU A 24 -8.67 16.07 -6.23
N THR A 25 -9.82 16.17 -5.56
CA THR A 25 -10.26 15.20 -4.54
C THR A 25 -10.66 13.85 -5.16
N GLU A 26 -11.22 13.82 -6.37
CA GLU A 26 -11.49 12.54 -7.05
C GLU A 26 -10.21 11.84 -7.52
N ARG A 27 -9.22 12.61 -8.00
CA ARG A 27 -7.94 12.03 -8.44
C ARG A 27 -7.11 11.49 -7.28
N SER A 28 -7.22 12.08 -6.09
CA SER A 28 -6.53 11.58 -4.88
C SER A 28 -7.04 10.19 -4.46
N LYS A 29 -8.31 9.85 -4.73
CA LYS A 29 -8.90 8.51 -4.49
C LYS A 29 -8.55 7.46 -5.55
N SER A 30 -8.01 7.87 -6.70
CA SER A 30 -7.71 6.95 -7.80
C SER A 30 -6.63 5.92 -7.43
N MET A 31 -6.92 4.63 -7.59
CA MET A 31 -6.00 3.51 -7.31
C MET A 31 -5.21 3.06 -8.55
N ILE A 32 -4.91 3.98 -9.47
CA ILE A 32 -4.09 3.64 -10.63
C ILE A 32 -2.65 3.42 -10.15
N TYR A 33 -2.27 2.15 -10.04
CA TYR A 33 -0.92 1.71 -9.73
C TYR A 33 -0.49 0.65 -10.76
N ASP A 34 0.71 0.79 -11.28
CA ASP A 34 1.31 -0.20 -12.17
C ASP A 34 2.04 -1.24 -11.30
N PHE A 35 1.45 -2.43 -11.19
CA PHE A 35 1.90 -3.47 -10.29
C PHE A 35 3.09 -4.22 -10.88
N LYS A 36 4.16 -4.36 -10.09
CA LYS A 36 5.20 -5.35 -10.32
C LYS A 36 5.04 -6.45 -9.29
N GLU A 37 4.96 -7.68 -9.76
CA GLU A 37 4.93 -8.86 -8.91
C GLU A 37 6.32 -9.48 -8.80
N PRO A 38 6.69 -10.03 -7.64
CA PRO A 38 7.92 -10.80 -7.50
C PRO A 38 7.81 -12.11 -8.29
N PHE A 39 8.94 -12.59 -8.82
CA PHE A 39 9.00 -13.82 -9.61
C PHE A 39 9.97 -14.86 -9.01
N ARG A 40 10.78 -14.44 -8.03
CA ARG A 40 11.66 -15.32 -7.25
C ARG A 40 11.25 -15.26 -5.78
N PHE A 41 10.85 -16.41 -5.27
CA PHE A 41 10.39 -16.61 -3.90
C PHE A 41 11.38 -17.46 -3.09
N PRO A 42 11.43 -17.30 -1.76
CA PRO A 42 12.29 -18.08 -0.88
C PRO A 42 11.80 -19.51 -0.64
N PHE A 43 10.62 -19.88 -1.15
CA PHE A 43 10.04 -21.21 -1.14
C PHE A 43 9.23 -21.45 -2.43
N GLU A 44 8.83 -22.70 -2.68
CA GLU A 44 8.00 -23.04 -3.84
C GLU A 44 6.57 -22.49 -3.67
N VAL A 45 6.10 -21.68 -4.60
CA VAL A 45 4.73 -21.15 -4.59
C VAL A 45 3.87 -22.00 -5.52
N ASN A 46 2.75 -22.52 -5.02
CA ASN A 46 1.79 -23.32 -5.79
C ASN A 46 0.35 -22.84 -5.69
N GLU A 47 0.10 -21.79 -4.91
CA GLU A 47 -1.15 -21.04 -4.94
C GLU A 47 -0.85 -19.54 -4.99
N VAL A 48 -1.52 -18.86 -5.92
CA VAL A 48 -1.46 -17.40 -6.09
C VAL A 48 -2.87 -16.85 -6.10
N ARG A 49 -3.13 -15.84 -5.28
CA ARG A 49 -4.43 -15.15 -5.23
C ARG A 49 -4.22 -13.66 -5.01
N THR A 50 -5.10 -12.85 -5.59
CA THR A 50 -5.16 -11.41 -5.31
C THR A 50 -6.48 -11.06 -4.64
N GLU A 51 -6.42 -10.14 -3.69
CA GLU A 51 -7.55 -9.58 -2.97
C GLU A 51 -7.46 -8.05 -2.97
N ILE A 52 -8.62 -7.39 -3.10
CA ILE A 52 -8.73 -5.96 -2.83
C ILE A 52 -9.39 -5.84 -1.46
N ALA A 53 -8.60 -5.51 -0.45
CA ALA A 53 -9.09 -5.28 0.91
C ALA A 53 -9.42 -3.79 1.05
N ILE A 54 -10.72 -3.49 1.06
CA ILE A 54 -11.26 -2.15 1.32
C ILE A 54 -11.92 -2.20 2.68
N ASP A 55 -11.26 -1.67 3.70
CA ASP A 55 -11.84 -1.52 5.04
C ASP A 55 -12.78 -0.30 5.05
N ASN A 56 -12.23 0.87 4.69
CA ASN A 56 -12.99 2.08 4.41
C ASN A 56 -12.40 2.79 3.18
N PRO A 57 -13.19 2.95 2.08
CA PRO A 57 -12.69 3.50 0.82
C PRO A 57 -12.21 4.95 0.92
N ASP A 58 -12.56 5.67 1.99
CA ASP A 58 -12.11 7.03 2.24
C ASP A 58 -10.88 7.09 3.18
N VAL A 59 -10.42 5.97 3.72
CA VAL A 59 -9.34 5.91 4.72
C VAL A 59 -8.17 5.03 4.24
N LEU A 60 -8.47 3.77 3.89
CA LEU A 60 -7.47 2.77 3.54
C LEU A 60 -8.00 1.83 2.46
N GLN A 61 -7.28 1.78 1.35
CA GLN A 61 -7.50 0.79 0.30
C GLN A 61 -6.23 -0.02 0.10
N GLN A 62 -6.36 -1.35 0.08
CA GLN A 62 -5.23 -2.27 -0.03
C GLN A 62 -5.40 -3.25 -1.19
N PHE A 63 -4.32 -3.48 -1.93
CA PHE A 63 -4.17 -4.64 -2.79
C PHE A 63 -3.29 -5.65 -2.09
N VAL A 64 -3.77 -6.89 -1.95
CA VAL A 64 -3.08 -7.98 -1.29
C VAL A 64 -2.85 -9.09 -2.31
N PHE A 65 -1.60 -9.45 -2.55
CA PHE A 65 -1.22 -10.59 -3.36
C PHE A 65 -0.67 -11.68 -2.44
N HIS A 66 -1.28 -12.85 -2.50
CA HIS A 66 -0.96 -14.01 -1.70
C HIS A 66 -0.13 -14.98 -2.56
N TYR A 67 1.01 -15.41 -2.02
CA TYR A 67 1.89 -16.40 -2.62
C TYR A 67 2.13 -17.51 -1.59
N LYS A 68 1.49 -18.66 -1.80
CA LYS A 68 1.41 -19.72 -0.81
C LYS A 68 1.98 -21.04 -1.31
N ASN A 69 2.59 -21.78 -0.40
CA ASN A 69 2.84 -23.20 -0.54
C ASN A 69 1.81 -23.97 0.29
N ASN A 70 0.96 -24.76 -0.36
CA ASN A 70 -0.09 -25.50 0.34
C ASN A 70 0.39 -26.70 1.16
N GLN A 71 1.59 -27.22 0.89
CA GLN A 71 2.16 -28.34 1.64
C GLN A 71 2.92 -27.87 2.88
N THR A 72 3.72 -26.81 2.76
CA THR A 72 4.49 -26.24 3.89
C THR A 72 3.70 -25.18 4.66
N THR A 73 2.55 -24.75 4.14
CA THR A 73 1.68 -23.69 4.67
C THR A 73 2.35 -22.30 4.77
N GLN A 74 3.53 -22.16 4.17
CA GLN A 74 4.24 -20.88 4.07
C GLN A 74 3.48 -19.92 3.16
N GLU A 75 3.38 -18.67 3.58
CA GLU A 75 2.71 -17.63 2.83
C GLU A 75 3.54 -16.35 2.82
N ILE A 76 3.65 -15.73 1.64
CA ILE A 76 4.09 -14.35 1.48
C ILE A 76 2.91 -13.54 0.98
N ARG A 77 2.62 -12.44 1.68
CA ARG A 77 1.63 -11.44 1.26
C ARG A 77 2.36 -10.18 0.83
N TYR A 78 2.20 -9.79 -0.43
CA TYR A 78 2.57 -8.45 -0.91
C TYR A 78 1.38 -7.52 -0.74
N ILE A 79 1.52 -6.48 0.08
CA ILE A 79 0.42 -5.57 0.40
C ILE A 79 0.81 -4.16 -0.03
N LEU A 80 0.00 -3.57 -0.90
CA LEU A 80 0.10 -2.19 -1.32
C LEU A 80 -1.06 -1.40 -0.73
N SER A 81 -0.74 -0.49 0.18
CA SER A 81 -1.71 0.33 0.91
C SER A 81 -1.68 1.76 0.39
N LYS A 82 -2.81 2.27 -0.06
CA LYS A 82 -2.98 3.71 -0.27
C LYS A 82 -3.70 4.30 0.93
N VAL A 83 -2.98 5.14 1.66
CA VAL A 83 -3.57 5.91 2.76
C VAL A 83 -4.12 7.20 2.17
N ILE A 84 -5.45 7.39 2.29
CA ILE A 84 -6.15 8.53 1.67
C ILE A 84 -6.14 9.74 2.62
N ASP A 85 -6.05 9.53 3.94
CA ASP A 85 -5.93 10.58 4.95
C ASP A 85 -4.85 10.27 6.01
N GLN A 86 -4.01 11.28 6.30
CA GLN A 86 -2.94 11.36 7.32
C GLN A 86 -2.44 10.02 7.91
N PRO A 87 -1.44 9.36 7.30
CA PRO A 87 -0.86 8.18 7.91
C PRO A 87 -0.07 8.58 9.16
N GLU A 88 -0.42 8.00 10.30
CA GLU A 88 0.59 7.78 11.34
C GLU A 88 1.70 6.95 10.68
N LYS A 89 2.97 7.31 10.91
CA LYS A 89 4.11 6.59 10.34
C LYS A 89 4.34 5.24 11.04
N VAL A 90 3.37 4.34 10.91
CA VAL A 90 3.38 2.99 11.50
C VAL A 90 4.58 2.18 11.01
N SER A 91 5.09 2.50 9.82
CA SER A 91 6.30 1.91 9.24
C SER A 91 7.59 2.26 10.01
N GLU A 92 7.65 3.34 10.79
CA GLU A 92 8.91 3.79 11.42
C GLU A 92 9.06 3.34 12.89
N LYS A 93 7.96 3.13 13.61
CA LYS A 93 8.00 2.90 15.07
C LYS A 93 8.41 1.46 15.40
N GLY A 94 9.49 1.31 16.16
CA GLY A 94 9.92 0.03 16.75
C GLY A 94 10.56 -0.96 15.78
N LYS A 95 10.89 -0.53 14.56
CA LYS A 95 11.35 -1.41 13.48
C LYS A 95 12.84 -1.22 13.18
N GLN A 96 13.48 -2.27 12.70
CA GLN A 96 14.87 -2.23 12.25
C GLN A 96 14.96 -1.54 10.89
N ILE A 97 15.78 -0.49 10.78
CA ILE A 97 16.02 0.18 9.50
C ILE A 97 16.96 -0.68 8.65
N VAL A 98 16.53 -0.98 7.43
CA VAL A 98 17.31 -1.67 6.39
C VAL A 98 17.30 -0.85 5.11
N LYS A 99 18.21 -1.14 4.17
CA LYS A 99 18.36 -0.37 2.93
C LYS A 99 18.09 -1.27 1.72
N LEU A 100 17.28 -0.75 0.80
CA LEU A 100 16.97 -1.38 -0.48
C LEU A 100 18.08 -1.08 -1.49
N GLU A 101 18.15 -1.87 -2.56
CA GLU A 101 19.21 -1.74 -3.59
C GLU A 101 19.22 -0.38 -4.28
N ASN A 102 18.04 0.22 -4.47
CA ASN A 102 17.90 1.56 -5.06
C ASN A 102 18.22 2.70 -4.08
N GLY A 103 18.64 2.37 -2.86
CA GLY A 103 19.04 3.32 -1.84
C GLY A 103 17.92 3.81 -0.93
N LYS A 104 16.66 3.44 -1.17
CA LYS A 104 15.54 3.76 -0.27
C LYS A 104 15.67 3.04 1.07
N GLN A 105 15.12 3.67 2.11
CA GLN A 105 14.97 3.03 3.41
C GLN A 105 13.76 2.09 3.40
N ALA A 106 13.92 0.97 4.10
CA ALA A 106 12.86 0.04 4.43
C ALA A 106 12.94 -0.30 5.93
N PHE A 107 11.85 -0.83 6.46
CA PHE A 107 11.68 -1.09 7.88
C PHE A 107 11.29 -2.55 8.07
N TYR A 108 12.16 -3.29 8.73
CA TYR A 108 12.00 -4.70 9.03
C TYR A 108 11.46 -4.90 10.45
N GLU A 109 10.52 -5.83 10.58
CA GLU A 109 9.90 -6.23 11.83
C GLU A 109 9.78 -7.75 11.88
N ILE A 110 9.93 -8.30 13.07
CA ILE A 110 9.67 -9.70 13.36
C ILE A 110 8.88 -9.77 14.66
N ASP A 111 7.81 -10.54 14.65
CA ASP A 111 7.09 -10.97 15.84
C ASP A 111 7.20 -12.50 15.99
N GLU A 112 6.40 -13.08 16.89
CA GLU A 112 6.46 -14.52 17.15
C GLU A 112 5.99 -15.36 15.95
N THR A 113 5.07 -14.84 15.13
CA THR A 113 4.35 -15.64 14.11
C THR A 113 4.53 -15.11 12.68
N SER A 114 5.21 -13.98 12.50
CA SER A 114 5.38 -13.31 11.22
C SER A 114 6.65 -12.47 11.12
N GLN A 115 7.08 -12.24 9.88
CA GLN A 115 8.11 -11.26 9.54
C GLN A 115 7.54 -10.28 8.53
N SER A 116 7.90 -9.00 8.63
CA SER A 116 7.48 -8.02 7.65
C SER A 116 8.58 -7.04 7.27
N ILE A 117 8.53 -6.56 6.03
CA ILE A 117 9.38 -5.47 5.55
C ILE A 117 8.49 -4.42 4.87
N TRP A 118 8.68 -3.16 5.24
CA TRP A 118 7.87 -2.04 4.80
C TRP A 118 8.71 -1.00 4.08
N TRP A 119 8.20 -0.37 3.03
CA TRP A 119 8.87 0.73 2.35
C TRP A 119 7.90 1.66 1.63
N GLU A 120 8.33 2.89 1.41
CA GLU A 120 7.58 3.88 0.65
C GLU A 120 7.65 3.56 -0.86
N GLY A 121 6.49 3.20 -1.40
CA GLY A 121 6.26 2.91 -2.81
C GLY A 121 6.16 4.19 -3.66
N LYS A 122 5.60 4.06 -4.86
CA LYS A 122 5.32 5.20 -5.75
C LYS A 122 3.97 5.81 -5.40
N ASN A 123 3.77 7.10 -5.69
CA ASN A 123 2.47 7.78 -5.62
C ASN A 123 1.77 7.73 -4.25
N GLY A 124 2.53 7.72 -3.16
CA GLY A 124 1.98 7.70 -1.79
C GLY A 124 1.45 6.33 -1.34
N PHE A 125 1.81 5.25 -2.04
CA PHE A 125 1.53 3.89 -1.58
C PHE A 125 2.59 3.44 -0.58
N LEU A 126 2.14 2.89 0.53
CA LEU A 126 2.98 2.13 1.45
C LEU A 126 2.96 0.66 1.04
N ALA A 127 4.14 0.13 0.72
CA ALA A 127 4.30 -1.24 0.30
C ALA A 127 4.88 -2.08 1.45
N ARG A 128 4.43 -3.32 1.58
CA ARG A 128 5.01 -4.28 2.52
C ARG A 128 4.96 -5.70 2.02
N PHE A 129 5.94 -6.51 2.43
CA PHE A 129 5.81 -7.96 2.45
C PHE A 129 5.56 -8.43 3.87
N VAL A 130 4.67 -9.41 4.02
CA VAL A 130 4.45 -10.16 5.27
C VAL A 130 4.68 -11.63 4.96
N TYR A 131 5.54 -12.27 5.74
CA TYR A 131 5.79 -13.70 5.70
C TYR A 131 5.23 -14.36 6.95
N ASP A 132 4.55 -15.48 6.76
CA ASP A 132 4.03 -16.30 7.83
C ASP A 132 3.88 -17.78 7.47
N ILE A 133 3.53 -18.58 8.49
CA ILE A 133 3.26 -20.00 8.37
C ILE A 133 1.88 -20.26 8.98
N ASN A 134 1.08 -21.04 8.25
CA ASN A 134 -0.24 -21.46 8.68
C ASN A 134 -1.15 -20.27 9.11
N GLY A 135 -1.09 -19.17 8.35
CA GLY A 135 -1.93 -17.99 8.59
C GLY A 135 -1.66 -17.30 9.92
N ASN A 136 -0.38 -17.10 10.27
CA ASN A 136 0.09 -16.53 11.55
C ASN A 136 -0.30 -17.33 12.82
N SER A 137 -0.71 -18.59 12.70
CA SER A 137 -1.13 -19.38 13.88
C SER A 137 0.01 -20.14 14.56
N GLU A 138 1.17 -20.24 13.91
CA GLU A 138 2.35 -20.95 14.39
C GLU A 138 3.52 -20.00 14.64
N GLN A 139 4.34 -20.33 15.63
CA GLN A 139 5.59 -19.61 15.87
C GLN A 139 6.57 -19.88 14.73
N LEU A 140 7.29 -18.84 14.29
CA LEU A 140 8.23 -18.99 13.19
C LEU A 140 9.48 -19.77 13.58
N ASP A 141 9.94 -19.66 14.82
CA ASP A 141 11.12 -20.36 15.36
C ASP A 141 12.30 -20.48 14.37
N ASP A 142 12.57 -21.68 13.86
CA ASP A 142 13.65 -21.99 12.91
C ASP A 142 13.25 -21.80 11.44
N ASN A 143 11.96 -21.59 11.16
CA ASN A 143 11.42 -21.36 9.83
C ASN A 143 11.45 -19.87 9.42
N LYS A 144 12.05 -19.00 10.25
CA LYS A 144 12.26 -17.59 9.90
C LYS A 144 13.06 -17.48 8.60
N LEU A 145 12.63 -16.60 7.72
CA LEU A 145 13.41 -16.20 6.57
C LEU A 145 14.57 -15.32 7.02
N GLU A 146 15.71 -15.44 6.34
CA GLU A 146 16.73 -14.41 6.43
C GLU A 146 16.17 -13.07 5.94
N VAL A 147 16.55 -11.97 6.58
CA VAL A 147 16.14 -10.61 6.16
C VAL A 147 16.50 -10.34 4.69
N SER A 148 17.60 -10.93 4.22
CA SER A 148 18.04 -10.90 2.81
C SER A 148 16.94 -11.38 1.85
N LYS A 149 16.18 -12.42 2.21
CA LYS A 149 15.09 -12.96 1.37
C LYS A 149 13.91 -11.99 1.23
N LEU A 150 13.58 -11.28 2.32
CA LEU A 150 12.55 -10.25 2.29
C LEU A 150 13.01 -9.01 1.52
N LEU A 151 14.29 -8.65 1.63
CA LEU A 151 14.90 -7.59 0.82
C LEU A 151 14.90 -7.96 -0.67
N ASP A 152 15.25 -9.19 -1.03
CA ASP A 152 15.24 -9.69 -2.41
C ASP A 152 13.83 -9.58 -3.02
N LEU A 153 12.78 -9.87 -2.26
CA LEU A 153 11.39 -9.67 -2.68
C LEU A 153 11.07 -8.19 -2.88
N ALA A 154 11.42 -7.34 -1.91
CA ALA A 154 11.19 -5.90 -1.96
C ALA A 154 11.89 -5.25 -3.16
N ASN A 155 13.12 -5.65 -3.47
CA ASN A 155 13.90 -5.12 -4.60
C ASN A 155 13.31 -5.51 -5.98
N GLN A 156 12.65 -6.67 -6.09
CA GLN A 156 12.03 -7.10 -7.35
C GLN A 156 10.86 -6.21 -7.80
N VAL A 157 10.18 -5.55 -6.87
CA VAL A 157 8.90 -4.86 -7.13
C VAL A 157 9.00 -3.32 -7.15
N GLN A 158 10.22 -2.76 -7.13
CA GLN A 158 10.44 -1.30 -7.11
C GLN A 158 10.46 -0.64 -8.51
#